data_AF-A0A936EYF8-F1
#
_entry.id   AF-A0A936EYF8-F1
#
_cell.length_a   1.000
_cell.length_b   1.000
_cell.length_c   1.000
_cell.angle_alpha   90.00
_cell.angle_beta   90.00
_cell.angle_gamma   90.00
#
_symmetry.space_group_name_H-M   'P 1'
#
loop_
_entity.id
_entity.type
_entity.pdbx_description
1 polymer ?
#
loop_
_entity_poly.entity_id
_entity_poly.type
_entity_poly.pdbx_seq_one_letter_code
_entity_poly.pdbx_strand_id
1 'polypeptide(L)'
;MRTFATTVCAVALLGGCAMHPHHPDGPRGPYRGEAQHQQVRVTVKGGIISVSPEPLVFLRSEREQRIQWLLPRGLSFADNGITIEGQLLDPATKRPLRPVPDATKTERALVDRSQQELVDCRPEADGQRYSCLNRNSRPGVYRYTIRVRADGKLLVWDPAIMNME
;
A
#
# COMPACT_ATOMS: atom_id res chain seq x y z
N MET A 1 -80.07 -5.25 -20.81
CA MET A 1 -79.22 -4.59 -19.79
C MET A 1 -78.69 -5.64 -18.84
N ARG A 2 -77.43 -6.05 -18.98
CA ARG A 2 -76.76 -6.98 -18.05
C ARG A 2 -75.27 -6.60 -17.93
N THR A 3 -74.95 -6.11 -16.74
CA THR A 3 -73.73 -6.34 -15.93
C THR A 3 -72.36 -6.34 -16.60
N PHE A 4 -71.56 -5.34 -16.23
CA PHE A 4 -70.11 -5.27 -16.45
C PHE A 4 -69.32 -5.77 -15.22
N ALA A 5 -68.17 -6.34 -15.57
CA ALA A 5 -66.89 -6.32 -14.88
C ALA A 5 -66.72 -7.16 -13.60
N THR A 6 -65.93 -8.23 -13.74
CA THR A 6 -64.98 -8.59 -12.68
C THR A 6 -63.78 -9.35 -13.24
N THR A 7 -62.61 -8.91 -12.76
CA THR A 7 -61.47 -9.72 -12.32
C THR A 7 -60.22 -9.78 -13.20
N VAL A 8 -59.20 -9.14 -12.63
CA VAL A 8 -57.77 -9.06 -12.90
C VAL A 8 -57.10 -10.43 -12.74
N CYS A 9 -56.20 -10.80 -13.67
CA CYS A 9 -55.20 -11.84 -13.45
C CYS A 9 -53.79 -11.24 -13.43
N ALA A 10 -53.14 -11.39 -12.28
CA ALA A 10 -51.77 -10.96 -12.01
C ALA A 10 -50.75 -11.92 -12.65
N VAL A 11 -49.69 -11.37 -13.25
CA VAL A 11 -48.55 -12.10 -13.79
C VAL A 11 -47.57 -12.38 -12.65
N ALA A 12 -47.39 -13.65 -12.29
CA ALA A 12 -46.38 -14.08 -11.33
C ALA A 12 -45.03 -14.28 -12.05
N LEU A 13 -44.06 -13.40 -11.78
CA LEU A 13 -42.66 -13.56 -12.15
C LEU A 13 -42.00 -14.55 -11.19
N LEU A 14 -41.69 -15.77 -11.67
CA LEU A 14 -40.88 -16.73 -10.93
C LEU A 14 -39.40 -16.32 -11.04
N GLY A 15 -38.93 -15.61 -10.01
CA GLY A 15 -37.51 -15.36 -9.78
C GLY A 15 -36.77 -16.65 -9.46
N GLY A 16 -35.63 -16.86 -10.12
CA GLY A 16 -34.77 -18.01 -9.94
C GLY A 16 -33.97 -17.97 -8.63
N CYS A 17 -33.86 -19.12 -7.98
CA CYS A 17 -32.91 -19.35 -6.89
C CYS A 17 -31.69 -20.08 -7.46
N ALA A 18 -30.66 -19.35 -7.90
CA ALA A 18 -29.34 -19.93 -8.12
C ALA A 18 -28.68 -20.13 -6.76
N MET A 19 -28.63 -21.39 -6.29
CA MET A 19 -27.83 -21.76 -5.12
C MET A 19 -26.35 -21.55 -5.46
N HIS A 20 -25.76 -20.47 -4.96
CA HIS A 20 -24.30 -20.33 -4.93
C HIS A 20 -23.74 -21.30 -3.87
N PRO A 21 -22.80 -22.19 -4.23
CA PRO A 21 -22.08 -22.96 -3.23
C PRO A 21 -21.23 -22.01 -2.38
N HIS A 22 -21.47 -22.00 -1.07
CA HIS A 22 -20.56 -21.43 -0.09
C HIS A 22 -19.24 -22.21 -0.15
N HIS A 23 -18.21 -21.59 -0.73
CA HIS A 23 -16.84 -22.09 -0.62
C HIS A 23 -16.33 -21.76 0.80
N PRO A 24 -15.82 -22.74 1.56
CA PRO A 24 -15.36 -22.50 2.92
C PRO A 24 -14.08 -21.65 2.90
N ASP A 25 -14.06 -20.67 3.82
CA ASP A 25 -12.93 -19.81 4.13
C ASP A 25 -11.63 -20.62 4.30
N GLY A 26 -10.67 -20.42 3.39
CA GLY A 26 -9.26 -20.71 3.63
C GLY A 26 -8.67 -19.72 4.66
N PRO A 27 -7.56 -20.06 5.32
CA PRO A 27 -7.01 -19.26 6.41
C PRO A 27 -6.63 -17.85 5.90
N ARG A 28 -7.30 -16.83 6.46
CA ARG A 28 -7.04 -15.41 6.24
C ARG A 28 -5.72 -15.03 6.92
N GLY A 29 -4.63 -15.05 6.17
CA GLY A 29 -3.44 -14.27 6.55
C GLY A 29 -3.78 -12.76 6.53
N PRO A 30 -3.21 -11.93 7.43
CA PRO A 30 -3.52 -10.50 7.52
C PRO A 30 -3.06 -9.65 6.32
N TYR A 31 -2.45 -10.26 5.31
CA TYR A 31 -1.83 -9.58 4.17
C TYR A 31 -2.31 -10.16 2.83
N ARG A 32 -3.62 -10.11 2.56
CA ARG A 32 -4.15 -10.42 1.22
C ARG A 32 -4.28 -9.12 0.43
N GLY A 33 -3.24 -8.78 -0.32
CA GLY A 33 -3.16 -7.49 -1.02
C GLY A 33 -2.25 -7.49 -2.26
N GLU A 34 -2.34 -8.51 -3.12
CA GLU A 34 -1.47 -8.75 -4.30
C GLU A 34 -1.31 -7.57 -5.29
N ALA A 35 -2.11 -6.50 -5.16
CA ALA A 35 -1.99 -5.30 -6.00
C ALA A 35 -2.03 -3.97 -5.21
N GLN A 36 -2.31 -4.00 -3.90
CA GLN A 36 -2.59 -2.77 -3.15
C GLN A 36 -1.32 -2.04 -2.71
N HIS A 37 -0.18 -2.75 -2.59
CA HIS A 37 1.07 -2.16 -2.09
C HIS A 37 1.92 -1.50 -3.18
N GLN A 38 1.58 -1.68 -4.46
CA GLN A 38 2.26 -1.03 -5.59
C GLN A 38 1.79 0.41 -5.79
N GLN A 39 0.52 0.71 -5.52
CA GLN A 39 -0.05 2.06 -5.67
C GLN A 39 -0.31 2.68 -4.31
N VAL A 40 0.63 3.50 -3.86
CA VAL A 40 0.62 4.11 -2.55
C VAL A 40 -0.05 5.47 -2.65
N ARG A 41 -1.16 5.66 -1.94
CA ARG A 41 -1.82 6.96 -1.85
C ARG A 41 -1.23 7.77 -0.70
N VAL A 42 -0.77 8.98 -1.02
CA VAL A 42 -0.38 9.97 -0.03
C VAL A 42 -1.60 10.83 0.29
N THR A 43 -1.85 11.07 1.57
CA THR A 43 -2.92 11.95 2.02
C THR A 43 -2.33 13.05 2.90
N VAL A 44 -2.85 14.28 2.75
CA VAL A 44 -2.56 15.37 3.68
C VAL A 44 -3.87 15.90 4.22
N LYS A 45 -4.06 15.87 5.53
CA LYS A 45 -5.27 16.36 6.21
C LYS A 45 -4.88 17.08 7.50
N GLY A 46 -5.29 18.34 7.64
CA GLY A 46 -5.01 19.12 8.85
C GLY A 46 -3.50 19.31 9.11
N GLY A 47 -2.69 19.41 8.06
CA GLY A 47 -1.24 19.51 8.18
C GLY A 47 -0.52 18.21 8.56
N ILE A 48 -1.23 17.08 8.57
CA ILE A 48 -0.67 15.75 8.82
C ILE A 48 -0.60 15.01 7.50
N ILE A 49 0.55 14.42 7.23
CA ILE A 49 0.79 13.52 6.10
C ILE A 49 0.58 12.07 6.54
N SER A 50 0.01 11.24 5.67
CA SER A 50 -0.06 9.79 5.83
C SER A 50 0.05 9.08 4.48
N VAL A 51 0.38 7.79 4.52
CA VAL A 51 0.41 6.94 3.33
C VAL A 51 -0.52 5.74 3.51
N SER A 52 -1.07 5.23 2.41
CA SER A 52 -1.92 4.04 2.42
C SER A 52 -1.66 3.20 1.17
N PRO A 53 -1.35 1.90 1.31
CA PRO A 53 -1.23 1.14 2.57
C PRO A 53 0.01 1.52 3.40
N GLU A 54 -0.03 1.26 4.71
CA GLU A 54 1.10 1.38 5.64
C GLU A 54 1.06 0.24 6.68
N PRO A 55 2.15 -0.53 6.87
CA PRO A 55 3.36 -0.55 6.05
C PRO A 55 3.09 -1.06 4.63
N LEU A 56 4.04 -0.84 3.73
CA LEU A 56 4.00 -1.44 2.40
C LEU A 56 4.54 -2.86 2.53
N VAL A 57 3.75 -3.87 2.18
CA VAL A 57 4.10 -5.27 2.36
C VAL A 57 4.15 -5.94 0.99
N PHE A 58 5.26 -6.62 0.70
CA PHE A 58 5.45 -7.37 -0.52
C PHE A 58 5.79 -8.82 -0.18
N LEU A 59 5.04 -9.76 -0.73
CA LEU A 59 5.28 -11.20 -0.61
C LEU A 59 6.38 -11.61 -1.58
N ARG A 60 7.21 -12.61 -1.22
CA ARG A 60 8.27 -13.10 -2.10
C ARG A 60 7.76 -13.64 -3.44
N SER A 61 6.51 -14.11 -3.47
CA SER A 61 5.82 -14.57 -4.68
C SER A 61 5.57 -13.45 -5.69
N GLU A 62 5.47 -12.19 -5.24
CA GLU A 62 5.19 -11.04 -6.10
C GLU A 62 6.42 -10.63 -6.93
N ARG A 63 7.63 -11.10 -6.57
CA ARG A 63 8.88 -10.76 -7.29
C ARG A 63 9.09 -9.24 -7.38
N GLU A 64 9.88 -8.81 -8.36
CA GLU A 64 10.18 -7.41 -8.63
C GLU A 64 8.92 -6.63 -8.93
N GLN A 65 8.73 -5.51 -8.22
CA GLN A 65 7.54 -4.65 -8.30
C GLN A 65 7.94 -3.19 -8.41
N ARG A 66 7.18 -2.42 -9.19
CA ARG A 66 7.30 -0.95 -9.20
C ARG A 66 6.33 -0.36 -8.20
N ILE A 67 6.87 0.31 -7.20
CA ILE A 67 6.10 1.06 -6.20
C ILE A 67 5.93 2.48 -6.71
N GLN A 68 4.69 2.97 -6.72
CA GLN A 68 4.33 4.30 -7.16
C GLN A 68 3.55 5.02 -6.06
N TRP A 69 4.10 6.12 -5.56
CA TRP A 69 3.42 7.04 -4.65
C TRP A 69 2.70 8.11 -5.43
N LEU A 70 1.44 8.35 -5.09
CA LEU A 70 0.59 9.36 -5.73
C LEU A 70 0.20 10.45 -4.73
N LEU A 71 0.55 11.69 -5.05
CA LEU A 71 0.09 12.87 -4.34
C LEU A 71 -1.34 13.27 -4.77
N PRO A 72 -2.12 13.87 -3.86
CA PRO A 72 -3.33 14.57 -4.26
C PRO A 72 -2.98 15.85 -5.03
N ARG A 73 -3.92 16.32 -5.85
CA ARG A 73 -3.74 17.53 -6.66
C ARG A 73 -3.42 18.74 -5.77
N GLY A 74 -2.58 19.63 -6.28
CA GLY A 74 -2.17 20.86 -5.58
C GLY A 74 -1.04 20.67 -4.59
N LEU A 75 -0.59 19.44 -4.34
CA LEU A 75 0.61 19.14 -3.58
C LEU A 75 1.79 18.83 -4.49
N SER A 76 3.00 18.94 -3.93
CA SER A 76 4.23 18.57 -4.63
C SER A 76 5.18 17.83 -3.68
N PHE A 77 5.97 16.93 -4.25
CA PHE A 77 7.10 16.36 -3.54
C PHE A 77 8.11 17.48 -3.24
N ALA A 78 8.62 17.51 -2.01
CA ALA A 78 9.72 18.41 -1.65
C ALA A 78 11.04 17.89 -2.26
N ASP A 79 12.15 18.58 -2.01
CA ASP A 79 13.44 18.24 -2.62
C ASP A 79 13.84 16.78 -2.30
N ASN A 80 14.22 16.02 -3.35
CA ASN A 80 14.41 14.56 -3.40
C ASN A 80 13.15 13.69 -3.25
N GLY A 81 12.00 14.27 -2.86
CA GLY A 81 10.68 13.67 -2.78
C GLY A 81 10.58 12.52 -1.78
N ILE A 82 10.96 11.33 -2.22
CA ILE A 82 11.07 10.14 -1.39
C ILE A 82 12.53 9.72 -1.31
N THR A 83 13.02 9.47 -0.11
CA THR A 83 14.37 8.97 0.14
C THR A 83 14.28 7.58 0.74
N ILE A 84 14.89 6.59 0.09
CA ILE A 84 15.10 5.28 0.73
C ILE A 84 16.25 5.44 1.72
N GLU A 85 15.93 5.42 3.00
CA GLU A 85 16.92 5.61 4.06
C GLU A 85 17.83 4.38 4.19
N GLY A 86 17.27 3.17 4.01
CA GLY A 86 18.05 1.94 3.97
C GLY A 86 17.33 0.74 4.59
N GLN A 87 18.04 -0.39 4.67
CA GLN A 87 17.56 -1.59 5.36
C GLN A 87 17.75 -1.45 6.87
N LEU A 88 16.74 -1.84 7.64
CA LEU A 88 16.81 -1.84 9.09
C LEU A 88 17.53 -3.09 9.60
N LEU A 89 18.54 -2.88 10.44
CA LEU A 89 19.29 -3.93 11.09
C LEU A 89 19.06 -3.92 12.60
N ASP A 90 19.07 -5.11 13.19
CA ASP A 90 19.10 -5.29 14.63
C ASP A 90 20.43 -4.71 15.20
N PRO A 91 20.38 -3.81 16.20
CA PRO A 91 21.58 -3.13 16.70
C PRO A 91 22.56 -4.07 17.43
N ALA A 92 22.09 -5.18 17.99
CA ALA A 92 22.93 -6.13 18.72
C ALA A 92 23.65 -7.08 17.75
N THR A 93 22.93 -7.60 16.76
CA THR A 93 23.45 -8.64 15.84
C THR A 93 23.97 -8.07 14.52
N LYS A 94 23.61 -6.82 14.19
CA LYS A 94 23.87 -6.17 12.88
C LYS A 94 23.29 -6.95 11.70
N ARG A 95 22.29 -7.80 11.93
CA ARG A 95 21.58 -8.56 10.90
C ARG A 95 20.29 -7.85 10.50
N PRO A 96 19.79 -8.04 9.26
CA PRO A 96 18.50 -7.51 8.85
C PRO A 96 17.37 -7.89 9.82
N LEU A 97 16.51 -6.92 10.13
CA LEU A 97 15.29 -7.20 10.89
C LEU A 97 14.38 -8.13 10.08
N ARG A 98 13.78 -9.10 10.77
CA ARG A 98 12.73 -9.94 10.18
C ARG A 98 11.49 -9.11 9.90
N PRO A 99 10.83 -9.30 8.74
CA PRO A 99 9.64 -8.56 8.37
C PRO A 99 8.42 -9.10 9.13
N VAL A 100 8.26 -8.64 10.37
CA VAL A 100 7.09 -8.92 11.23
C VAL A 100 6.36 -7.61 11.57
N PRO A 101 5.06 -7.63 11.90
CA PRO A 101 4.26 -6.41 12.07
C PRO A 101 4.87 -5.35 13.00
N ASP A 102 5.57 -5.77 14.06
CA ASP A 102 6.19 -4.89 15.04
C ASP A 102 7.62 -4.43 14.70
N ALA A 103 8.23 -4.96 13.64
CA ALA A 103 9.61 -4.63 13.29
C ALA A 103 9.80 -3.14 12.97
N THR A 104 8.74 -2.49 12.49
CA THR A 104 8.71 -1.06 12.14
C THR A 104 8.77 -0.13 13.36
N LYS A 105 8.46 -0.64 14.57
CA LYS A 105 8.50 0.13 15.83
C LYS A 105 9.89 0.20 16.47
N THR A 106 10.91 -0.38 15.83
CA THR A 106 12.27 -0.41 16.37
C THR A 106 12.98 0.92 16.12
N GLU A 107 12.77 1.90 17.00
CA GLU A 107 13.40 3.23 16.90
C GLU A 107 14.93 3.18 16.92
N ARG A 108 15.51 2.14 17.55
CA ARG A 108 16.96 1.95 17.69
C ARG A 108 17.59 1.08 16.60
N ALA A 109 16.85 0.77 15.54
CA ALA A 109 17.40 0.00 14.43
C ALA A 109 18.57 0.76 13.77
N LEU A 110 19.63 0.04 13.42
CA LEU A 110 20.67 0.59 12.55
C LEU A 110 20.12 0.64 11.11
N VAL A 111 20.61 1.57 10.30
CA VAL A 111 20.18 1.73 8.91
C VAL A 111 21.35 1.42 7.98
N ASP A 112 21.24 0.35 7.20
CA ASP A 112 22.16 0.01 6.12
C ASP A 112 21.74 0.71 4.83
N ARG A 113 22.45 1.79 4.50
CA ARG A 113 22.24 2.57 3.28
C ARG A 113 22.76 1.90 2.01
N SER A 114 23.52 0.80 2.14
CA SER A 114 24.07 0.06 1.01
C SER A 114 23.12 -0.98 0.41
N GLN A 115 21.87 -1.02 0.90
CA GLN A 115 20.82 -1.89 0.39
C GLN A 115 20.64 -1.74 -1.13
N GLN A 116 20.25 -2.83 -1.80
CA GLN A 116 20.06 -2.88 -3.26
C GLN A 116 18.69 -3.42 -3.66
N GLU A 117 17.75 -3.53 -2.71
CA GLU A 117 16.39 -4.00 -3.03
C GLU A 117 15.53 -2.88 -3.60
N LEU A 118 15.64 -1.65 -3.08
CA LEU A 118 14.88 -0.48 -3.54
C LEU A 118 15.81 0.40 -4.38
N VAL A 119 15.57 0.44 -5.69
CA VAL A 119 16.43 1.09 -6.70
C VAL A 119 15.59 1.86 -7.72
N ASP A 120 16.21 2.59 -8.65
CA ASP A 120 15.51 3.38 -9.70
C ASP A 120 14.41 4.30 -9.12
N CYS A 121 14.74 4.97 -8.00
CA CYS A 121 13.85 5.89 -7.31
C CYS A 121 13.89 7.27 -7.96
N ARG A 122 12.76 7.77 -8.46
CA ARG A 122 12.67 9.05 -9.16
C ARG A 122 11.24 9.62 -9.18
N PRO A 123 11.10 10.96 -9.25
CA PRO A 123 9.83 11.57 -9.61
C PRO A 123 9.47 11.22 -11.06
N GLU A 124 8.18 11.09 -11.34
CA GLU A 124 7.67 10.96 -12.71
C GLU A 124 7.44 12.33 -13.35
N ALA A 125 7.23 12.33 -14.67
CA ALA A 125 7.10 13.55 -15.47
C ALA A 125 5.95 14.47 -15.04
N ASP A 126 4.92 13.94 -14.36
CA ASP A 126 3.77 14.71 -13.89
C ASP A 126 4.03 15.47 -12.57
N GLY A 127 5.16 15.20 -11.90
CA GLY A 127 5.52 15.78 -10.60
C GLY A 127 4.60 15.39 -9.43
N GLN A 128 3.56 14.60 -9.68
CA GLN A 128 2.59 14.10 -8.70
C GLN A 128 2.83 12.64 -8.34
N ARG A 129 3.65 11.94 -9.12
CA ARG A 129 4.06 10.57 -8.85
C ARG A 129 5.53 10.48 -8.55
N TYR A 130 5.86 9.56 -7.67
CA TYR A 130 7.21 9.12 -7.39
C TYR A 130 7.26 7.61 -7.52
N SER A 131 8.27 7.09 -8.19
CA SER A 131 8.38 5.67 -8.50
C SER A 131 9.70 5.10 -8.01
N CYS A 132 9.68 3.90 -7.44
CA CYS A 132 10.86 3.10 -7.10
C CYS A 132 10.66 1.66 -7.59
N LEU A 133 11.74 1.00 -8.02
CA LEU A 133 11.76 -0.42 -8.28
C LEU A 133 12.15 -1.17 -7.01
N ASN A 134 11.27 -2.03 -6.51
CA ASN A 134 11.57 -2.99 -5.46
C ASN A 134 11.89 -4.35 -6.08
N ARG A 135 13.15 -4.75 -6.05
CA ARG A 135 13.59 -6.06 -6.54
C ARG A 135 12.94 -7.22 -5.80
N ASN A 136 12.62 -7.02 -4.50
CA ASN A 136 11.97 -8.01 -3.65
C ASN A 136 12.64 -9.40 -3.74
N SER A 137 13.97 -9.40 -3.83
CA SER A 137 14.79 -10.60 -3.99
C SER A 137 15.21 -11.19 -2.65
N ARG A 138 15.23 -10.35 -1.60
CA ARG A 138 15.57 -10.73 -0.23
C ARG A 138 14.57 -10.18 0.78
N PRO A 139 14.21 -10.96 1.81
CA PRO A 139 13.34 -10.48 2.88
C PRO A 139 14.05 -9.40 3.71
N GLY A 140 13.26 -8.51 4.29
CA GLY A 140 13.78 -7.47 5.18
C GLY A 140 12.82 -6.31 5.36
N VAL A 141 13.17 -5.42 6.29
CA VAL A 141 12.44 -4.18 6.56
C VAL A 141 13.28 -3.01 6.12
N TYR A 142 12.68 -2.08 5.39
CA TYR A 142 13.34 -0.90 4.84
C TYR A 142 12.60 0.35 5.30
N ARG A 143 13.35 1.40 5.64
CA ARG A 143 12.80 2.71 5.97
C ARG A 143 12.91 3.61 4.75
N TYR A 144 11.87 4.40 4.53
CA TYR A 144 11.92 5.52 3.60
C TYR A 144 11.31 6.75 4.24
N THR A 145 11.74 7.91 3.78
CA THR A 145 11.20 9.21 4.17
C THR A 145 10.48 9.82 2.99
N ILE A 146 9.22 10.18 3.14
CA ILE A 146 8.47 10.99 2.17
C ILE A 146 8.41 12.44 2.67
N ARG A 147 8.72 13.37 1.76
CA ARG A 147 8.70 14.81 2.01
C ARG A 147 7.75 15.50 1.03
N VAL A 148 6.75 16.20 1.54
CA VAL A 148 5.70 16.86 0.74
C VAL A 148 5.61 18.32 1.12
N ARG A 149 5.48 19.21 0.12
CA ARG A 149 5.13 20.61 0.35
C ARG A 149 3.61 20.77 0.26
N ALA A 150 3.00 21.28 1.34
CA ALA A 150 1.58 21.59 1.44
C ALA A 150 1.41 22.94 2.14
N ASP A 151 0.69 23.88 1.52
CA ASP A 151 0.44 25.24 2.05
C ASP A 151 1.72 25.96 2.52
N GLY A 152 2.80 25.83 1.75
CA GLY A 152 4.12 26.41 2.08
C GLY A 152 4.88 25.71 3.21
N LYS A 153 4.31 24.66 3.82
CA LYS A 153 4.94 23.87 4.88
C LYS A 153 5.53 22.58 4.32
N LEU A 154 6.66 22.18 4.89
CA LEU A 154 7.26 20.87 4.66
C LEU A 154 6.66 19.86 5.63
N LEU A 155 6.02 18.82 5.09
CA LEU A 155 5.50 17.68 5.84
C LEU A 155 6.41 16.48 5.59
N VAL A 156 6.72 15.72 6.64
CA VAL A 156 7.65 14.59 6.61
C VAL A 156 6.99 13.38 7.27
N TRP A 157 7.15 12.20 6.67
CA TRP A 157 6.69 10.93 7.21
C TRP A 157 7.71 9.81 6.92
N ASP A 158 7.93 8.92 7.90
CA ASP A 158 8.95 7.86 7.85
C ASP A 158 8.35 6.44 7.94
N PRO A 159 7.50 6.05 6.98
CA PRO A 159 6.89 4.73 6.94
C PRO A 159 7.90 3.63 6.56
N ALA A 160 7.43 2.38 6.60
CA ALA A 160 8.25 1.21 6.30
C ALA A 160 7.77 0.43 5.06
N ILE A 161 8.72 -0.24 4.42
CA ILE A 161 8.53 -1.28 3.40
C ILE A 161 8.98 -2.62 3.99
N MET A 162 8.22 -3.67 3.77
CA MET A 162 8.49 -5.02 4.24
C MET A 162 8.47 -5.99 3.07
N ASN A 163 9.64 -6.56 2.75
CA ASN A 163 9.73 -7.70 1.86
C ASN A 163 9.65 -8.95 2.72
N MET A 164 8.58 -9.73 2.56
CA MET A 164 8.31 -10.96 3.29
C MET A 164 9.05 -12.15 2.67
N GLU A 165 9.13 -13.27 3.40
CA GLU A 165 9.68 -14.54 2.90
C GLU A 165 8.80 -15.26 1.87
#